data_AF-A0A177PJU2-F1
#
_entry.id   AF-A0A177PJU2-F1
#
_cell.length_a   1.000
_cell.length_b   1.000
_cell.length_c   1.000
_cell.angle_alpha   90.00
_cell.angle_beta   90.00
_cell.angle_gamma   90.00
#
_symmetry.space_group_name_H-M   'P 1'
#
loop_
_entity.id
_entity.type
_entity.pdbx_description
1 polymer ?
#
loop_
_entity_poly.entity_id
_entity_poly.type
_entity_poly.pdbx_seq_one_letter_code
_entity_poly.pdbx_strand_id
1 'polypeptide(L)'
;MASVLGAPPPGRPQIVEDDEHRKATTTDFIEGKEFHYWDNIHDEIKGRIWTTKITLPIWTDRILGGNTNANIPNRAAKVVTGNKMKFSDEMERRTIFINQFFKGDPKKRDPDSFKHKKLMKWTLENRHRLVEAALIIVQAWIAAGKPAPKNVPHFASFESYAEVIGGILENAGVPGFLENQHLVKAAVAGSNNRSQYEMLITAWLLTYGPNAREVGNPENDAPLEQAKSVCGGERTSLISLAIDNEIDLDLPLDKPGKAQCQKMGYVLGDMSEQSFEPASGLDVMVIPGGKRNGSNIYGLECVGYQPEKATELSHILWVILVLNKLGDELLAAGDRYGESVTAQYEGQFGDQSGDAMPIEWTKESGRWLSGDHRPVGQARDQG
;
A
#
# COMPACT_ATOMS: atom_id res chain seq x y z
N MET A 1 -33.77 11.74 -11.84
CA MET A 1 -34.91 11.42 -10.94
C MET A 1 -34.82 10.02 -10.30
N ALA A 2 -34.33 8.98 -10.98
CA ALA A 2 -34.25 7.62 -10.41
C ALA A 2 -33.33 7.53 -9.16
N SER A 3 -32.25 8.32 -9.09
CA SER A 3 -31.32 8.32 -7.95
C SER A 3 -31.97 8.90 -6.67
N VAL A 4 -32.81 9.92 -6.82
CA VAL A 4 -33.64 10.51 -5.74
C VAL A 4 -34.75 9.55 -5.29
N LEU A 5 -34.98 8.44 -6.00
CA LEU A 5 -35.90 7.38 -5.59
C LEU A 5 -35.17 6.17 -4.96
N GLY A 6 -33.83 6.23 -4.85
CA GLY A 6 -33.03 5.15 -4.25
C GLY A 6 -32.78 3.96 -5.17
N ALA A 7 -33.15 4.05 -6.46
CA ALA A 7 -32.75 3.06 -7.44
C ALA A 7 -31.25 3.23 -7.78
N PRO A 8 -30.48 2.13 -7.87
CA PRO A 8 -29.09 2.22 -8.30
C PRO A 8 -29.02 2.80 -9.72
N PRO A 9 -28.02 3.66 -10.02
CA PRO A 9 -27.84 4.16 -11.37
C PRO A 9 -27.52 2.99 -12.31
N PRO A 10 -28.00 3.01 -13.56
CA PRO A 10 -27.61 2.00 -14.54
C PRO A 10 -26.10 2.07 -14.79
N GLY A 11 -25.41 0.94 -14.56
CA GLY A 11 -23.99 0.82 -14.82
C GLY A 11 -23.67 0.49 -16.27
N ARG A 12 -22.47 0.88 -16.70
CA ARG A 12 -21.86 0.45 -17.96
C ARG A 12 -20.59 -0.37 -17.68
N PRO A 13 -20.29 -1.40 -18.49
CA PRO A 13 -18.98 -2.01 -18.48
C PRO A 13 -17.93 -1.01 -18.99
N GLN A 14 -16.65 -1.32 -18.77
CA GLN A 14 -15.56 -0.54 -19.34
C GLN A 14 -15.60 -0.58 -20.88
N ILE A 15 -15.49 0.59 -21.50
CA ILE A 15 -15.40 0.75 -22.95
C ILE A 15 -13.97 1.20 -23.28
N VAL A 16 -13.26 0.35 -24.02
CA VAL A 16 -11.83 0.54 -24.33
C VAL A 16 -11.63 1.33 -25.63
N GLU A 17 -12.53 1.15 -26.61
CA GLU A 17 -12.43 1.81 -27.91
C GLU A 17 -12.94 3.25 -27.83
N ASP A 18 -12.11 4.22 -28.22
CA ASP A 18 -12.36 5.64 -28.01
C ASP A 18 -13.64 6.14 -28.73
N ASP A 19 -13.94 5.63 -29.93
CA ASP A 19 -15.12 6.07 -30.67
C ASP A 19 -16.41 5.51 -30.05
N GLU A 20 -16.44 4.23 -29.69
CA GLU A 20 -17.55 3.64 -28.91
C GLU A 20 -17.74 4.35 -27.57
N HIS A 21 -16.64 4.70 -26.90
CA HIS A 21 -16.71 5.40 -25.62
C HIS A 21 -17.27 6.81 -25.77
N ARG A 22 -16.85 7.54 -26.80
CA ARG A 22 -17.41 8.85 -27.14
C ARG A 22 -18.90 8.75 -27.43
N LYS A 23 -19.32 7.79 -28.27
CA LYS A 23 -20.73 7.55 -28.61
C LYS A 23 -21.58 7.25 -27.38
N ALA A 24 -21.13 6.32 -26.55
CA ALA A 24 -21.83 5.95 -25.30
C ALA A 24 -21.94 7.14 -24.33
N THR A 25 -20.87 7.93 -24.21
CA THR A 25 -20.86 9.16 -23.39
C THR A 25 -21.87 10.17 -23.91
N THR A 26 -21.92 10.40 -25.23
CA THR A 26 -22.89 11.30 -25.86
C THR A 26 -24.33 10.83 -25.63
N THR A 27 -24.59 9.52 -25.72
CA THR A 27 -25.90 8.94 -25.38
C THR A 27 -26.28 9.23 -23.91
N ASP A 28 -25.36 9.03 -22.96
CA ASP A 28 -25.61 9.29 -21.54
C ASP A 28 -25.95 10.76 -21.26
N PHE A 29 -25.26 11.67 -21.94
CA PHE A 29 -25.57 13.10 -21.87
C PHE A 29 -26.94 13.41 -22.47
N ILE A 30 -27.29 12.87 -23.64
CA ILE A 30 -28.59 13.09 -24.28
C ILE A 30 -29.74 12.57 -23.40
N GLU A 31 -29.54 11.43 -22.74
CA GLU A 31 -30.51 10.85 -21.80
C GLU A 31 -30.62 11.65 -20.48
N GLY A 32 -29.74 12.64 -20.26
CA GLY A 32 -29.76 13.49 -19.07
C GLY A 32 -29.45 12.73 -17.78
N LYS A 33 -28.57 11.73 -17.84
CA LYS A 33 -28.20 10.92 -16.67
C LYS A 33 -27.53 11.77 -15.60
N GLU A 34 -28.00 11.64 -14.36
CA GLU A 34 -27.39 12.31 -13.19
C GLU A 34 -26.04 11.69 -12.82
N PHE A 35 -25.89 10.39 -13.07
CA PHE A 35 -24.67 9.64 -12.83
C PHE A 35 -24.28 8.88 -14.08
N HIS A 36 -23.03 9.03 -14.50
CA HIS A 36 -22.42 8.11 -15.45
C HIS A 36 -21.61 7.11 -14.63
N TYR A 37 -22.14 5.89 -14.51
CA TYR A 37 -21.59 4.86 -13.64
C TYR A 37 -20.89 3.78 -14.47
N TRP A 38 -19.60 3.58 -14.24
CA TRP A 38 -18.83 2.48 -14.82
C TRP A 38 -18.44 1.49 -13.74
N ASP A 39 -18.90 0.26 -13.91
CA ASP A 39 -18.69 -0.78 -12.91
C ASP A 39 -17.53 -1.70 -13.30
N ASN A 40 -16.73 -2.05 -12.30
CA ASN A 40 -15.66 -3.04 -12.41
C ASN A 40 -14.66 -2.74 -13.54
N ILE A 41 -14.09 -1.53 -13.52
CA ILE A 41 -12.99 -1.14 -14.40
C ILE A 41 -11.74 -1.98 -14.07
N HIS A 42 -11.17 -2.57 -15.12
CA HIS A 42 -9.95 -3.38 -15.07
C HIS A 42 -8.75 -2.65 -15.67
N ASP A 43 -8.94 -1.97 -16.79
CA ASP A 43 -7.85 -1.25 -17.46
C ASP A 43 -7.64 0.14 -16.87
N GLU A 44 -6.46 0.70 -17.13
CA GLU A 44 -6.11 2.06 -16.76
C GLU A 44 -7.12 3.09 -17.29
N ILE A 45 -7.58 3.98 -16.40
CA ILE A 45 -8.44 5.10 -16.75
C ILE A 45 -7.56 6.19 -17.34
N LYS A 46 -7.57 6.29 -18.68
CA LYS A 46 -6.78 7.25 -19.45
C LYS A 46 -7.48 7.67 -20.73
N GLY A 47 -7.00 8.73 -21.34
CA GLY A 47 -7.41 9.14 -22.68
C GLY A 47 -8.33 10.36 -22.72
N ARG A 48 -8.45 10.93 -23.92
CA ARG A 48 -9.07 12.24 -24.14
C ARG A 48 -10.55 12.26 -23.77
N ILE A 49 -11.28 11.16 -24.00
CA ILE A 49 -12.72 11.09 -23.69
C ILE A 49 -12.97 11.21 -22.19
N TRP A 50 -12.18 10.51 -21.35
CA TRP A 50 -12.24 10.62 -19.89
C TRP A 50 -11.98 12.03 -19.41
N THR A 51 -10.91 12.65 -19.88
CA THR A 51 -10.48 13.96 -19.40
C THR A 51 -11.48 15.03 -19.82
N THR A 52 -11.95 14.97 -21.07
CA THR A 52 -12.92 15.89 -21.66
C THR A 52 -14.28 15.81 -20.98
N LYS A 53 -14.82 14.61 -20.78
CA LYS A 53 -16.16 14.44 -20.15
C LYS A 53 -16.17 14.83 -18.67
N ILE A 54 -15.01 14.86 -18.02
CA ILE A 54 -14.89 15.29 -16.62
C ILE A 54 -14.79 16.81 -16.53
N THR A 55 -13.96 17.46 -17.37
CA THR A 55 -13.63 18.89 -17.20
C THR A 55 -14.50 19.84 -18.01
N LEU A 56 -15.03 19.43 -19.16
CA LEU A 56 -15.78 20.38 -19.98
C LEU A 56 -17.10 20.75 -19.31
N PRO A 57 -17.45 22.05 -19.23
CA PRO A 57 -18.73 22.49 -18.68
C PRO A 57 -19.91 22.19 -19.61
N ILE A 58 -19.66 22.05 -20.91
CA ILE A 58 -20.64 21.71 -21.93
C ILE A 58 -20.05 20.58 -22.77
N TRP A 59 -20.77 19.48 -22.88
CA TRP A 59 -20.45 18.40 -23.82
C TRP A 59 -21.07 18.73 -25.17
N THR A 60 -20.22 18.80 -26.20
CA THR A 60 -20.66 19.04 -27.58
C THR A 60 -20.22 17.88 -28.45
N ASP A 61 -21.19 17.24 -29.12
CA ASP A 61 -20.91 16.16 -30.05
C ASP A 61 -22.03 15.98 -31.08
N ARG A 62 -21.74 15.29 -32.19
CA ARG A 62 -22.72 15.02 -33.25
C ARG A 62 -23.63 13.85 -32.87
N ILE A 63 -24.94 14.03 -33.04
CA ILE A 63 -25.92 12.96 -32.88
C ILE A 63 -25.71 11.92 -33.99
N LEU A 64 -25.57 10.65 -33.61
CA LEU A 64 -25.43 9.55 -34.56
C LEU A 64 -26.65 9.46 -35.47
N GLY A 65 -26.41 9.21 -36.76
CA GLY A 65 -27.47 9.09 -37.76
C GLY A 65 -28.15 10.42 -38.16
N GLY A 66 -27.70 11.56 -37.62
CA GLY A 66 -28.22 12.89 -37.95
C GLY A 66 -27.13 13.88 -38.40
N ASN A 67 -27.55 15.10 -38.75
CA ASN A 67 -26.68 16.25 -39.06
C ASN A 67 -26.66 17.31 -37.94
N THR A 68 -27.24 17.00 -36.78
CA THR A 68 -27.41 17.95 -35.67
C THR A 68 -26.41 17.67 -34.56
N ASN A 69 -25.84 18.73 -33.99
CA ASN A 69 -24.98 18.64 -32.81
C ASN A 69 -25.82 18.74 -31.53
N ALA A 70 -25.50 17.91 -30.54
CA ALA A 70 -25.95 18.06 -29.18
C ALA A 70 -25.01 19.00 -28.43
N ASN A 71 -25.56 19.92 -27.64
CA ASN A 71 -24.83 20.80 -26.74
C ASN A 71 -25.45 20.69 -25.35
N ILE A 72 -24.81 19.94 -24.45
CA ILE A 72 -25.42 19.49 -23.20
C ILE A 72 -24.58 19.97 -22.02
N PRO A 73 -25.17 20.73 -21.07
CA PRO A 73 -24.47 21.11 -19.84
C PRO A 73 -24.01 19.88 -19.06
N ASN A 74 -22.74 19.85 -18.70
CA ASN A 74 -22.15 18.73 -18.01
C ASN A 74 -22.43 18.79 -16.50
N ARG A 75 -23.53 18.17 -16.08
CA ARG A 75 -23.97 18.12 -14.67
C ARG A 75 -23.86 16.75 -14.03
N ALA A 76 -23.50 15.74 -14.82
CA ALA A 76 -23.45 14.36 -14.35
C ALA A 76 -22.23 14.12 -13.47
N ALA A 77 -22.40 13.41 -12.35
CA ALA A 77 -21.29 12.86 -11.60
C ALA A 77 -20.74 11.62 -12.32
N LYS A 78 -19.42 11.49 -12.38
CA LYS A 78 -18.75 10.32 -12.98
C LYS A 78 -18.32 9.44 -11.83
N VAL A 79 -18.89 8.24 -11.77
CA VAL A 79 -18.62 7.29 -10.71
C VAL A 79 -18.03 6.05 -11.35
N VAL A 80 -16.90 5.63 -10.82
CA VAL A 80 -16.17 4.48 -11.32
C VAL A 80 -15.84 3.58 -10.15
N THR A 81 -16.05 2.28 -10.32
CA THR A 81 -15.62 1.25 -9.38
C THR A 81 -14.66 0.30 -10.08
N GLY A 82 -13.80 -0.31 -9.29
CA GLY A 82 -12.84 -1.30 -9.78
C GLY A 82 -11.94 -1.75 -8.65
N ASN A 83 -11.36 -2.93 -8.81
CA ASN A 83 -10.33 -3.43 -7.91
C ASN A 83 -8.97 -2.99 -8.43
N LYS A 84 -8.12 -2.43 -7.56
CA LYS A 84 -6.75 -2.04 -7.91
C LYS A 84 -6.67 -1.14 -9.17
N MET A 85 -7.57 -0.16 -9.25
CA MET A 85 -7.67 0.73 -10.42
C MET A 85 -6.36 1.48 -10.68
N LYS A 86 -6.00 1.62 -11.95
CA LYS A 86 -4.88 2.43 -12.43
C LYS A 86 -5.41 3.71 -13.06
N PHE A 87 -4.72 4.82 -12.80
CA PHE A 87 -5.06 6.13 -13.36
C PHE A 87 -3.83 6.67 -14.10
N SER A 88 -4.05 7.45 -15.16
CA SER A 88 -2.98 8.26 -15.74
C SER A 88 -2.70 9.50 -14.89
N ASP A 89 -1.54 10.13 -15.06
CA ASP A 89 -1.17 11.42 -14.44
C ASP A 89 -2.24 12.50 -14.65
N GLU A 90 -2.89 12.49 -15.81
CA GLU A 90 -3.96 13.45 -16.09
C GLU A 90 -5.21 13.15 -15.26
N MET A 91 -5.55 11.88 -15.06
CA MET A 91 -6.74 11.49 -14.32
C MET A 91 -6.58 11.61 -12.81
N GLU A 92 -5.36 11.47 -12.30
CA GLU A 92 -5.02 11.59 -10.88
C GLU A 92 -5.61 12.86 -10.26
N ARG A 93 -5.26 14.04 -10.81
CA ARG A 93 -5.69 15.35 -10.30
C ARG A 93 -7.18 15.67 -10.49
N ARG A 94 -7.95 14.76 -11.09
CA ARG A 94 -9.38 14.92 -11.38
C ARG A 94 -10.26 13.89 -10.67
N THR A 95 -9.64 13.06 -9.84
CA THR A 95 -10.29 11.92 -9.22
C THR A 95 -10.39 12.12 -7.71
N ILE A 96 -11.56 11.83 -7.15
CA ILE A 96 -11.73 11.69 -5.72
C ILE A 96 -11.74 10.20 -5.45
N PHE A 97 -10.74 9.72 -4.72
CA PHE A 97 -10.57 8.29 -4.50
C PHE A 97 -11.19 7.86 -3.18
N ILE A 98 -12.15 6.94 -3.24
CA ILE A 98 -12.76 6.32 -2.07
C ILE A 98 -12.19 4.92 -1.96
N ASN A 99 -11.23 4.74 -1.05
CA ASN A 99 -10.61 3.45 -0.82
C ASN A 99 -11.49 2.59 0.09
N GLN A 100 -12.12 1.55 -0.46
CA GLN A 100 -12.84 0.54 0.32
C GLN A 100 -11.86 -0.50 0.88
N PHE A 101 -10.98 -0.05 1.77
CA PHE A 101 -9.96 -0.90 2.36
C PHE A 101 -10.55 -1.81 3.46
N PHE A 102 -10.08 -3.06 3.48
CA PHE A 102 -10.33 -4.01 4.55
C PHE A 102 -9.01 -4.71 4.90
N LYS A 103 -8.64 -4.73 6.18
CA LYS A 103 -7.46 -5.47 6.67
C LYS A 103 -7.82 -6.96 6.74
N GLY A 104 -7.17 -7.78 5.90
CA GLY A 104 -7.39 -9.23 5.80
C GLY A 104 -8.08 -9.66 4.50
N ASP A 105 -8.37 -10.97 4.37
CA ASP A 105 -9.05 -11.52 3.19
C ASP A 105 -10.56 -11.17 3.22
N PRO A 106 -11.06 -10.35 2.28
CA PRO A 106 -12.47 -9.99 2.23
C PRO A 106 -13.41 -11.19 2.12
N LYS A 107 -12.96 -12.31 1.54
CA LYS A 107 -13.76 -13.54 1.40
C LYS A 107 -13.95 -14.29 2.71
N LYS A 108 -13.07 -14.06 3.70
CA LYS A 108 -13.12 -14.70 5.03
C LYS A 108 -13.80 -13.82 6.06
N ARG A 109 -14.32 -12.67 5.66
CA ARG A 109 -14.99 -11.76 6.56
C ARG A 109 -16.28 -12.40 7.10
N ASP A 110 -16.41 -12.42 8.41
CA ASP A 110 -17.62 -12.92 9.07
C ASP A 110 -18.84 -12.08 8.64
N PRO A 111 -19.85 -12.68 7.99
CA PRO A 111 -21.08 -11.98 7.60
C PRO A 111 -21.83 -11.36 8.79
N ASP A 112 -21.64 -11.88 10.00
CA ASP A 112 -22.27 -11.36 11.22
C ASP A 112 -21.54 -10.15 11.80
N SER A 113 -20.30 -9.88 11.37
CA SER A 113 -19.51 -8.73 11.80
C SER A 113 -20.03 -7.40 11.23
N PHE A 114 -20.96 -7.42 10.27
CA PHE A 114 -21.48 -6.20 9.64
C PHE A 114 -22.60 -5.58 10.48
N LYS A 115 -22.45 -4.30 10.82
CA LYS A 115 -23.51 -3.49 11.47
C LYS A 115 -24.85 -3.58 10.73
N HIS A 116 -24.81 -3.66 9.39
CA HIS A 116 -25.98 -3.79 8.53
C HIS A 116 -25.82 -4.99 7.59
N LYS A 117 -26.26 -6.18 8.04
CA LYS A 117 -26.10 -7.46 7.29
C LYS A 117 -26.64 -7.40 5.85
N LYS A 118 -27.82 -6.81 5.66
CA LYS A 118 -28.44 -6.61 4.33
C LYS A 118 -28.42 -5.14 3.96
N LEU A 119 -27.23 -4.60 3.72
CA LEU A 119 -27.00 -3.16 3.52
C LEU A 119 -28.00 -2.53 2.54
N MET A 120 -28.20 -3.10 1.35
CA MET A 120 -29.12 -2.55 0.35
C MET A 120 -30.56 -2.46 0.84
N LYS A 121 -31.06 -3.52 1.51
CA LYS A 121 -32.40 -3.54 2.09
C LYS A 121 -32.52 -2.51 3.21
N TRP A 122 -31.54 -2.49 4.12
CA TRP A 122 -31.50 -1.56 5.24
C TRP A 122 -31.46 -0.10 4.76
N THR A 123 -30.67 0.20 3.73
CA THR A 123 -30.57 1.53 3.10
C THR A 123 -31.90 1.98 2.52
N LEU A 124 -32.63 1.10 1.83
CA LEU A 124 -33.96 1.43 1.30
C LEU A 124 -34.97 1.70 2.41
N GLU A 125 -34.99 0.87 3.46
CA GLU A 125 -35.88 1.04 4.62
C GLU A 125 -35.57 2.31 5.42
N ASN A 126 -34.29 2.71 5.52
CA ASN A 126 -33.83 3.87 6.29
C ASN A 126 -33.57 5.10 5.42
N ARG A 127 -33.95 5.07 4.14
CA ARG A 127 -33.61 6.11 3.15
C ARG A 127 -33.97 7.52 3.60
N HIS A 128 -35.17 7.69 4.16
CA HIS A 128 -35.65 8.98 4.64
C HIS A 128 -34.69 9.61 5.67
N ARG A 129 -34.21 8.80 6.63
CA ARG A 129 -33.26 9.22 7.66
C ARG A 129 -31.89 9.55 7.09
N LEU A 130 -31.44 8.80 6.10
CA LEU A 130 -30.14 9.03 5.44
C LEU A 130 -30.16 10.35 4.65
N VAL A 131 -31.23 10.60 3.89
CA VAL A 131 -31.41 11.85 3.15
C VAL A 131 -31.59 13.04 4.11
N GLU A 132 -32.39 12.87 5.16
CA GLU A 132 -32.57 13.88 6.21
C GLU A 132 -31.23 14.24 6.86
N ALA A 133 -30.43 13.24 7.27
CA ALA A 133 -29.11 13.48 7.85
C ALA A 133 -28.17 14.24 6.90
N ALA A 134 -28.14 13.86 5.61
CA ALA A 134 -27.35 14.57 4.62
C ALA A 134 -27.80 16.03 4.44
N LEU A 135 -29.11 16.27 4.38
CA LEU A 135 -29.65 17.63 4.30
C LEU A 135 -29.35 18.44 5.55
N ILE A 136 -29.45 17.86 6.75
CA ILE A 136 -29.11 18.52 8.02
C ILE A 136 -27.64 18.94 8.02
N ILE A 137 -26.72 18.06 7.61
CA ILE A 137 -25.29 18.37 7.52
C ILE A 137 -25.04 19.57 6.60
N VAL A 138 -25.68 19.60 5.44
CA VAL A 138 -25.58 20.73 4.49
C VAL A 138 -26.20 22.00 5.06
N GLN A 139 -27.39 21.92 5.66
CA GLN A 139 -28.08 23.07 6.23
C GLN A 139 -27.34 23.65 7.43
N ALA A 140 -26.71 22.83 8.26
CA ALA A 140 -25.87 23.28 9.37
C ALA A 140 -24.69 24.12 8.86
N TRP A 141 -24.04 23.71 7.77
CA TRP A 141 -22.97 24.50 7.13
C TRP A 141 -23.49 25.82 6.54
N ILE A 142 -24.67 25.81 5.90
CA ILE A 142 -25.30 27.03 5.39
C ILE A 142 -25.64 27.99 6.54
N ALA A 143 -26.20 27.48 7.63
CA ALA A 143 -26.56 28.26 8.82
C ALA A 143 -25.33 28.84 9.53
N ALA A 144 -24.19 28.17 9.46
CA ALA A 144 -22.90 28.68 9.95
C ALA A 144 -22.27 29.76 9.03
N GLY A 145 -22.95 30.15 7.94
CA GLY A 145 -22.48 31.18 7.02
C GLY A 145 -21.59 30.66 5.90
N LYS A 146 -21.66 29.36 5.59
CA LYS A 146 -20.87 28.71 4.54
C LYS A 146 -19.35 28.91 4.71
N PRO A 147 -18.78 28.62 5.90
CA PRO A 147 -17.35 28.79 6.13
C PRO A 147 -16.54 27.96 5.12
N ALA A 148 -15.50 28.58 4.57
CA ALA A 148 -14.52 27.89 3.74
C ALA A 148 -13.72 26.89 4.59
N PRO A 149 -13.32 25.74 4.02
CA PRO A 149 -12.51 24.77 4.74
C PRO A 149 -11.10 25.31 5.02
N LYS A 150 -10.51 24.85 6.12
CA LYS A 150 -9.17 25.26 6.57
C LYS A 150 -8.09 24.24 6.24
N ASN A 151 -8.45 22.95 6.22
CA ASN A 151 -7.50 21.83 6.16
C ASN A 151 -7.68 20.99 4.89
N VAL A 152 -8.39 21.51 3.88
CA VAL A 152 -8.62 20.78 2.63
C VAL A 152 -7.52 21.10 1.62
N PRO A 153 -6.80 20.09 1.11
CA PRO A 153 -5.80 20.27 0.07
C PRO A 153 -6.36 20.92 -1.20
N HIS A 154 -5.50 21.65 -1.91
CA HIS A 154 -5.86 22.24 -3.20
C HIS A 154 -6.18 21.16 -4.24
N PHE A 155 -7.38 21.24 -4.85
CA PHE A 155 -7.84 20.32 -5.88
C PHE A 155 -8.01 21.06 -7.21
N ALA A 156 -6.92 21.10 -7.98
CA ALA A 156 -6.79 21.93 -9.18
C ALA A 156 -7.92 21.69 -10.20
N SER A 157 -8.49 22.76 -10.75
CA SER A 157 -9.68 22.76 -11.65
C SER A 157 -11.00 22.37 -10.99
N PHE A 158 -11.01 22.06 -9.69
CA PHE A 158 -12.18 21.66 -8.90
C PHE A 158 -12.20 22.39 -7.55
N GLU A 159 -11.61 23.58 -7.48
CA GLU A 159 -11.42 24.35 -6.24
C GLU A 159 -12.77 24.65 -5.59
N SER A 160 -13.74 25.14 -6.38
CA SER A 160 -15.09 25.42 -5.89
C SER A 160 -15.79 24.18 -5.33
N TYR A 161 -15.54 23.00 -5.91
CA TYR A 161 -16.08 21.75 -5.39
C TYR A 161 -15.41 21.39 -4.06
N ALA A 162 -14.09 21.48 -3.98
CA ALA A 162 -13.34 21.18 -2.77
C ALA A 162 -13.69 22.14 -1.61
N GLU A 163 -13.91 23.42 -1.91
CA GLU A 163 -14.38 24.42 -0.94
C GLU A 163 -15.76 24.07 -0.38
N VAL A 164 -16.72 23.73 -1.24
CA VAL A 164 -18.09 23.42 -0.79
C VAL A 164 -18.13 22.12 0.00
N ILE A 165 -17.63 21.02 -0.56
CA ILE A 165 -17.68 19.71 0.11
C ILE A 165 -16.79 19.70 1.35
N GLY A 166 -15.60 20.28 1.24
CA GLY A 166 -14.67 20.44 2.35
C GLY A 166 -15.27 21.25 3.50
N GLY A 167 -15.87 22.41 3.20
CA GLY A 167 -16.52 23.24 4.21
C GLY A 167 -17.66 22.52 4.91
N ILE A 168 -18.49 21.77 4.16
CA ILE A 168 -19.57 20.95 4.71
C ILE A 168 -19.02 19.89 5.67
N LEU A 169 -17.99 19.15 5.25
CA LEU A 169 -17.41 18.06 6.05
C LEU A 169 -16.69 18.57 7.30
N GLU A 170 -15.88 19.62 7.18
CA GLU A 170 -15.20 20.22 8.33
C GLU A 170 -16.19 20.80 9.35
N ASN A 171 -17.25 21.47 8.88
CA ASN A 171 -18.31 21.97 9.76
C ASN A 171 -19.06 20.84 10.47
N ALA A 172 -19.15 19.66 9.85
CA ALA A 172 -19.69 18.46 10.47
C ALA A 172 -18.68 17.72 11.37
N GLY A 173 -17.45 18.22 11.50
CA GLY A 173 -16.38 17.58 12.28
C GLY A 173 -15.80 16.33 11.63
N VAL A 174 -15.90 16.19 10.30
CA VAL A 174 -15.35 15.07 9.54
C VAL A 174 -14.01 15.52 8.90
N PRO A 175 -12.86 15.12 9.46
CA PRO A 175 -11.54 15.44 8.90
C PRO A 175 -11.20 14.50 7.73
N GLY A 176 -10.04 14.70 7.09
CA GLY A 176 -9.49 13.72 6.14
C GLY A 176 -9.88 13.91 4.68
N PHE A 177 -10.72 14.89 4.33
CA PHE A 177 -11.18 15.06 2.96
C PHE A 177 -10.03 15.43 2.02
N LEU A 178 -9.81 14.58 1.00
CA LEU A 178 -8.72 14.65 0.01
C LEU A 178 -7.29 14.40 0.57
N GLU A 179 -7.12 14.04 1.84
CA GLU A 179 -5.79 13.71 2.37
C GLU A 179 -5.20 12.45 1.71
N ASN A 180 -6.06 11.54 1.26
CA ASN A 180 -5.70 10.29 0.60
C ASN A 180 -5.42 10.42 -0.91
N GLN A 181 -5.32 11.64 -1.44
CA GLN A 181 -5.00 11.86 -2.88
C GLN A 181 -3.64 11.28 -3.27
N HIS A 182 -2.71 11.14 -2.33
CA HIS A 182 -1.44 10.45 -2.55
C HIS A 182 -1.63 8.96 -2.88
N LEU A 183 -2.71 8.30 -2.45
CA LEU A 183 -2.99 6.92 -2.85
C LEU A 183 -3.34 6.80 -4.34
N VAL A 184 -3.89 7.86 -4.93
CA VAL A 184 -4.11 7.91 -6.39
C VAL A 184 -2.77 8.03 -7.11
N LYS A 185 -1.84 8.84 -6.60
CA LYS A 185 -0.45 8.92 -7.08
C LYS A 185 0.25 7.56 -7.02
N ALA A 186 0.10 6.85 -5.90
CA ALA A 186 0.64 5.50 -5.74
C ALA A 186 0.08 4.53 -6.80
N ALA A 187 -1.23 4.60 -7.07
CA ALA A 187 -1.88 3.78 -8.10
C ALA A 187 -1.45 4.12 -9.55
N VAL A 188 -0.98 5.35 -9.78
CA VAL A 188 -0.39 5.81 -11.06
C VAL A 188 1.05 5.29 -11.22
N ALA A 189 1.80 5.15 -10.13
CA ALA A 189 3.23 4.84 -10.14
C ALA A 189 3.58 3.37 -10.48
N GLY A 190 2.63 2.45 -10.48
CA GLY A 190 2.87 1.06 -10.87
C GLY A 190 1.92 0.08 -10.20
N SER A 191 1.50 -0.92 -10.97
CA SER A 191 0.87 -2.18 -10.58
C SER A 191 0.87 -2.49 -9.08
N ASN A 192 -0.34 -2.73 -8.54
CA ASN A 192 -0.55 -3.13 -7.15
C ASN A 192 -0.04 -4.56 -6.89
N ASN A 193 1.30 -4.65 -6.75
CA ASN A 193 2.10 -5.84 -6.48
C ASN A 193 2.29 -6.11 -4.99
N ARG A 194 1.36 -5.63 -4.16
CA ARG A 194 1.46 -5.74 -2.69
C ARG A 194 1.79 -7.18 -2.25
N SER A 195 1.19 -8.19 -2.86
CA SER A 195 1.49 -9.59 -2.61
C SER A 195 2.93 -10.00 -2.93
N GLN A 196 3.51 -9.48 -4.03
CA GLN A 196 4.89 -9.79 -4.39
C GLN A 196 5.89 -9.03 -3.51
N TYR A 197 5.54 -7.82 -3.07
CA TYR A 197 6.32 -7.10 -2.07
C TYR A 197 6.20 -7.70 -0.67
N GLU A 198 5.06 -8.30 -0.32
CA GLU A 198 4.92 -9.13 0.89
C GLU A 198 5.87 -10.34 0.82
N MET A 199 5.93 -11.05 -0.31
CA MET A 199 6.91 -12.12 -0.52
C MET A 199 8.35 -11.64 -0.39
N LEU A 200 8.67 -10.46 -0.90
CA LEU A 200 9.99 -9.85 -0.75
C LEU A 200 10.32 -9.53 0.71
N ILE A 201 9.37 -8.98 1.47
CA ILE A 201 9.53 -8.70 2.91
C ILE A 201 9.69 -10.00 3.70
N THR A 202 8.95 -11.06 3.34
CA THR A 202 9.12 -12.40 3.94
C THR A 202 10.53 -12.94 3.69
N ALA A 203 10.99 -12.92 2.44
CA ALA A 203 12.34 -13.35 2.08
C ALA A 203 13.40 -12.52 2.83
N TRP A 204 13.20 -11.21 2.93
CA TRP A 204 14.11 -10.32 3.64
C TRP A 204 14.22 -10.73 5.11
N LEU A 205 13.11 -10.87 5.80
CA LEU A 205 13.12 -11.27 7.22
C LEU A 205 13.80 -12.62 7.44
N LEU A 206 13.55 -13.60 6.56
CA LEU A 206 14.16 -14.93 6.66
C LEU A 206 15.67 -14.91 6.41
N THR A 207 16.14 -14.10 5.45
CA THR A 207 17.57 -14.07 5.08
C THR A 207 18.39 -13.13 5.94
N TYR A 208 17.81 -11.97 6.32
CA TYR A 208 18.56 -10.86 6.90
C TYR A 208 17.99 -10.32 8.22
N GLY A 209 16.83 -10.81 8.66
CA GLY A 209 16.11 -10.23 9.80
C GLY A 209 15.63 -8.79 9.51
N PRO A 210 15.45 -7.95 10.55
CA PRO A 210 14.93 -6.59 10.40
C PRO A 210 15.96 -5.58 9.85
N ASN A 211 17.20 -6.05 9.66
CA ASN A 211 18.34 -5.23 9.34
C ASN A 211 18.15 -4.46 8.04
N ALA A 212 18.64 -3.22 8.04
CA ALA A 212 18.54 -2.34 6.90
C ALA A 212 19.34 -2.86 5.69
N ARG A 213 18.72 -2.79 4.49
CA ARG A 213 19.27 -3.27 3.22
C ARG A 213 19.18 -2.21 2.13
N GLU A 214 20.19 -2.22 1.27
CA GLU A 214 20.19 -1.41 0.06
C GLU A 214 19.20 -1.99 -0.96
N VAL A 215 18.49 -1.12 -1.68
CA VAL A 215 17.53 -1.55 -2.70
C VAL A 215 18.23 -2.32 -3.84
N GLY A 216 19.39 -1.85 -4.26
CA GLY A 216 20.17 -2.43 -5.35
C GLY A 216 21.49 -1.71 -5.54
N ASN A 217 22.52 -2.43 -6.00
CA ASN A 217 23.77 -1.87 -6.48
C ASN A 217 23.95 -2.25 -7.98
N PRO A 218 23.86 -1.27 -8.90
CA PRO A 218 23.99 -1.50 -10.34
C PRO A 218 25.29 -2.21 -10.77
N GLU A 219 26.34 -2.19 -9.94
CA GLU A 219 27.62 -2.84 -10.23
C GLU A 219 27.64 -4.34 -9.84
N ASN A 220 26.75 -4.79 -8.95
CA ASN A 220 26.77 -6.13 -8.35
C ASN A 220 25.53 -7.00 -8.63
N ASP A 221 24.44 -6.42 -9.16
CA ASP A 221 23.14 -7.11 -9.28
C ASP A 221 22.93 -7.89 -10.61
N ALA A 222 23.92 -7.96 -11.51
CA ALA A 222 23.75 -8.63 -12.82
C ALA A 222 23.44 -10.15 -12.70
N PRO A 223 22.74 -10.79 -13.68
CA PRO A 223 22.47 -12.24 -13.66
C PRO A 223 23.76 -13.08 -13.57
N LEU A 224 23.70 -14.25 -12.93
CA LEU A 224 24.84 -15.13 -12.61
C LEU A 224 25.77 -15.42 -13.82
N GLU A 225 25.22 -15.45 -15.03
CA GLU A 225 25.99 -15.71 -16.27
C GLU A 225 26.85 -14.53 -16.73
N GLN A 226 26.58 -13.30 -16.27
CA GLN A 226 27.29 -12.07 -16.66
C GLN A 226 28.19 -11.51 -15.55
N ALA A 227 28.12 -12.04 -14.32
CA ALA A 227 28.94 -11.64 -13.17
C ALA A 227 30.39 -12.19 -13.26
N LYS A 228 31.01 -12.13 -14.45
CA LYS A 228 32.44 -12.40 -14.59
C LYS A 228 33.23 -11.17 -14.17
N SER A 229 34.00 -11.31 -13.10
CA SER A 229 35.17 -10.49 -12.79
C SER A 229 34.95 -9.09 -12.19
N VAL A 230 34.12 -8.96 -11.16
CA VAL A 230 34.33 -7.89 -10.16
C VAL A 230 34.28 -8.51 -8.76
N CYS A 231 35.29 -8.20 -7.98
CA CYS A 231 35.68 -8.79 -6.71
C CYS A 231 34.52 -9.00 -5.69
N GLY A 232 34.27 -10.26 -5.32
CA GLY A 232 34.12 -10.70 -3.92
C GLY A 232 33.09 -10.05 -2.99
N GLY A 233 32.02 -9.43 -3.48
CA GLY A 233 30.93 -8.93 -2.65
C GLY A 233 29.75 -9.90 -2.60
N GLU A 234 29.30 -10.30 -1.42
CA GLU A 234 28.05 -11.04 -1.25
C GLU A 234 26.87 -10.23 -1.82
N ARG A 235 26.00 -10.89 -2.61
CA ARG A 235 24.74 -10.33 -3.10
C ARG A 235 23.79 -10.09 -1.92
N THR A 236 23.78 -8.86 -1.42
CA THR A 236 23.05 -8.50 -0.19
C THR A 236 21.96 -7.44 -0.43
N SER A 237 21.65 -7.14 -1.69
CA SER A 237 20.65 -6.15 -2.05
C SER A 237 19.24 -6.74 -2.09
N LEU A 238 18.23 -5.90 -2.01
CA LEU A 238 16.83 -6.35 -2.12
C LEU A 238 16.49 -6.79 -3.56
N ILE A 239 17.13 -6.22 -4.59
CA ILE A 239 17.01 -6.69 -5.97
C ILE A 239 17.60 -8.08 -6.13
N SER A 240 18.81 -8.34 -5.60
CA SER A 240 19.40 -9.66 -5.68
C SER A 240 18.56 -10.68 -4.93
N LEU A 241 18.02 -10.31 -3.77
CA LEU A 241 17.12 -11.16 -3.00
C LEU A 241 15.83 -11.51 -3.79
N ALA A 242 15.24 -10.53 -4.51
CA ALA A 242 14.07 -10.77 -5.34
C ALA A 242 14.38 -11.74 -6.50
N ILE A 243 15.55 -11.58 -7.14
CA ILE A 243 16.01 -12.46 -8.22
C ILE A 243 16.25 -13.88 -7.70
N ASP A 244 16.97 -14.00 -6.59
CA ASP A 244 17.37 -15.30 -6.02
C ASP A 244 16.16 -16.11 -5.52
N ASN A 245 15.05 -15.42 -5.18
CA ASN A 245 13.79 -16.04 -4.76
C ASN A 245 12.72 -16.05 -5.87
N GLU A 246 13.07 -15.73 -7.11
CA GLU A 246 12.15 -15.70 -8.28
C GLU A 246 10.87 -14.87 -8.04
N ILE A 247 11.00 -13.74 -7.31
CA ILE A 247 9.86 -12.88 -6.95
C ILE A 247 9.55 -11.92 -8.10
N ASP A 248 8.38 -12.09 -8.72
CA ASP A 248 7.91 -11.23 -9.81
C ASP A 248 7.33 -9.90 -9.27
N LEU A 249 8.19 -8.89 -9.18
CA LEU A 249 7.82 -7.54 -8.75
C LEU A 249 7.15 -6.68 -9.86
N ASP A 250 6.71 -7.27 -10.99
CA ASP A 250 6.32 -6.56 -12.22
C ASP A 250 7.39 -5.54 -12.67
N LEU A 251 8.64 -5.89 -12.36
CA LEU A 251 9.84 -5.17 -12.75
C LEU A 251 10.68 -6.13 -13.59
N PRO A 252 11.17 -5.72 -14.77
CA PRO A 252 12.09 -6.55 -15.55
C PRO A 252 13.43 -6.62 -14.80
N LEU A 253 13.60 -7.71 -14.04
CA LEU A 253 14.80 -8.05 -13.26
C LEU A 253 15.73 -9.03 -13.99
N ASP A 254 15.45 -9.35 -15.26
CA ASP A 254 16.32 -10.12 -16.15
C ASP A 254 17.65 -9.41 -16.41
N LYS A 255 17.65 -8.06 -16.33
CA LYS A 255 18.84 -7.19 -16.38
C LYS A 255 18.64 -6.00 -15.44
N PRO A 256 18.84 -6.17 -14.13
CA PRO A 256 18.63 -5.10 -13.18
C PRO A 256 19.67 -4.00 -13.38
N GLY A 257 19.20 -2.76 -13.50
CA GLY A 257 20.05 -1.59 -13.61
C GLY A 257 19.52 -0.45 -12.74
N LYS A 258 20.14 0.73 -12.88
CA LYS A 258 19.80 1.91 -12.08
C LYS A 258 18.30 2.28 -12.11
N ALA A 259 17.63 2.06 -13.24
CA ALA A 259 16.20 2.31 -13.39
C ALA A 259 15.34 1.38 -12.51
N GLN A 260 15.70 0.10 -12.41
CA GLN A 260 15.03 -0.87 -11.55
C GLN A 260 15.26 -0.55 -10.08
N CYS A 261 16.49 -0.24 -9.68
CA CYS A 261 16.80 0.20 -8.31
C CYS A 261 15.99 1.43 -7.92
N GLN A 262 15.87 2.41 -8.83
CA GLN A 262 15.08 3.61 -8.59
C GLN A 262 13.59 3.28 -8.46
N LYS A 263 13.02 2.52 -9.39
CA LYS A 263 11.60 2.13 -9.36
C LYS A 263 11.26 1.37 -8.08
N MET A 264 12.04 0.36 -7.73
CA MET A 264 11.82 -0.42 -6.52
C MET A 264 11.99 0.43 -5.25
N GLY A 265 12.96 1.35 -5.23
CA GLY A 265 13.13 2.29 -4.14
C GLY A 265 11.94 3.24 -3.99
N TYR A 266 11.36 3.74 -5.10
CA TYR A 266 10.14 4.54 -5.03
C TYR A 266 8.97 3.74 -4.45
N VAL A 267 8.80 2.48 -4.86
CA VAL A 267 7.73 1.61 -4.34
C VAL A 267 7.91 1.33 -2.85
N LEU A 268 9.12 0.99 -2.40
CA LEU A 268 9.41 0.79 -0.97
C LEU A 268 9.24 2.08 -0.15
N GLY A 269 9.55 3.24 -0.73
CA GLY A 269 9.27 4.54 -0.14
C GLY A 269 7.78 4.79 0.05
N ASP A 270 6.96 4.51 -0.97
CA ASP A 270 5.50 4.65 -0.89
C ASP A 270 4.86 3.67 0.12
N MET A 271 5.52 2.53 0.33
CA MET A 271 5.15 1.52 1.31
C MET A 271 5.57 1.86 2.75
N SER A 272 6.35 2.92 2.97
CA SER A 272 7.09 3.13 4.23
C SER A 272 6.26 3.59 5.46
N GLU A 273 4.94 3.56 5.34
CA GLU A 273 3.99 3.82 6.44
C GLU A 273 2.87 2.76 6.47
N GLN A 274 3.03 1.68 5.71
CA GLN A 274 2.05 0.61 5.58
C GLN A 274 2.49 -0.62 6.38
N SER A 275 1.58 -1.20 7.15
CA SER A 275 1.80 -2.50 7.80
C SER A 275 1.60 -3.65 6.81
N PHE A 276 2.56 -4.57 6.77
CA PHE A 276 2.55 -5.82 6.02
C PHE A 276 2.38 -6.98 6.98
N GLU A 277 1.69 -8.03 6.51
CA GLU A 277 1.57 -9.31 7.22
C GLU A 277 2.25 -10.43 6.40
N PRO A 278 3.59 -10.39 6.26
CA PRO A 278 4.36 -11.30 5.38
C PRO A 278 4.15 -12.79 5.68
N ALA A 279 3.71 -13.14 6.90
CA ALA A 279 3.17 -14.45 7.25
C ALA A 279 2.26 -14.33 8.51
N SER A 280 0.96 -14.12 8.27
CA SER A 280 -0.25 -14.31 9.10
C SER A 280 -0.32 -13.98 10.61
N GLY A 281 0.73 -13.51 11.27
CA GLY A 281 0.69 -13.14 12.69
C GLY A 281 1.70 -12.08 13.13
N LEU A 282 2.51 -11.56 12.20
CA LEU A 282 3.52 -10.55 12.45
C LEU A 282 3.22 -9.32 11.58
N ASP A 283 2.94 -8.18 12.23
CA ASP A 283 2.75 -6.88 11.57
C ASP A 283 4.11 -6.19 11.44
N VAL A 284 4.56 -5.97 10.20
CA VAL A 284 5.88 -5.39 9.88
C VAL A 284 5.72 -4.14 9.03
N MET A 285 6.49 -3.09 9.32
CA MET A 285 6.57 -1.87 8.51
C MET A 285 7.94 -1.76 7.84
N VAL A 286 7.95 -1.20 6.63
CA VAL A 286 9.18 -0.81 5.93
C VAL A 286 9.56 0.60 6.37
N ILE A 287 10.79 0.83 6.82
CA ILE A 287 11.25 2.12 7.34
C ILE A 287 12.39 2.65 6.47
N PRO A 288 12.41 3.94 6.07
CA PRO A 288 13.50 4.50 5.29
C PRO A 288 14.77 4.67 6.15
N GLY A 289 15.91 4.17 5.65
CA GLY A 289 17.20 4.18 6.34
C GLY A 289 18.25 5.14 5.74
N GLY A 290 17.88 5.98 4.78
CA GLY A 290 18.78 6.93 4.12
C GLY A 290 19.34 6.42 2.78
N LYS A 291 20.60 6.79 2.46
CA LYS A 291 21.28 6.37 1.23
C LYS A 291 22.70 5.90 1.49
N ARG A 292 23.14 4.86 0.78
CA ARG A 292 24.53 4.40 0.75
C ARG A 292 24.94 4.15 -0.70
N ASN A 293 26.11 4.66 -1.08
CA ASN A 293 26.62 4.58 -2.45
C ASN A 293 25.61 5.00 -3.55
N GLY A 294 24.73 5.96 -3.23
CA GLY A 294 23.69 6.46 -4.15
C GLY A 294 22.42 5.59 -4.25
N SER A 295 22.37 4.44 -3.56
CA SER A 295 21.19 3.58 -3.43
C SER A 295 20.39 3.93 -2.17
N ASN A 296 19.06 3.82 -2.25
CA ASN A 296 18.21 3.97 -1.06
C ASN A 296 18.40 2.76 -0.14
N ILE A 297 18.35 2.99 1.16
CA ILE A 297 18.32 1.94 2.18
C ILE A 297 16.95 1.92 2.82
N TYR A 298 16.43 0.74 3.06
CA TYR A 298 15.23 0.51 3.88
C TYR A 298 15.55 -0.48 4.99
N GLY A 299 14.88 -0.39 6.13
CA GLY A 299 14.85 -1.37 7.21
C GLY A 299 13.45 -1.91 7.44
N LEU A 300 13.31 -2.87 8.35
CA LEU A 300 12.00 -3.37 8.77
C LEU A 300 11.81 -3.12 10.28
N GLU A 301 10.61 -2.71 10.66
CA GLU A 301 10.20 -2.56 12.06
C GLU A 301 9.00 -3.46 12.35
N CYS A 302 9.11 -4.26 13.42
CA CYS A 302 7.99 -5.07 13.89
C CYS A 302 7.06 -4.20 14.75
N VAL A 303 5.82 -4.05 14.31
CA VAL A 303 4.82 -3.18 14.96
C VAL A 303 3.91 -3.97 15.89
N GLY A 304 3.77 -5.27 15.64
CA GLY A 304 2.93 -6.13 16.45
C GLY A 304 3.12 -7.61 16.16
N TYR A 305 2.83 -8.42 17.18
CA TYR A 305 2.76 -9.87 17.07
C TYR A 305 1.44 -10.35 17.66
N GLN A 306 0.73 -11.19 16.92
CA GLN A 306 -0.58 -11.73 17.26
C GLN A 306 -0.45 -13.26 17.41
N PRO A 307 -0.16 -13.75 18.63
CA PRO A 307 0.07 -15.17 18.88
C PRO A 307 -1.09 -16.05 18.44
N GLU A 308 -2.32 -15.54 18.53
CA GLU A 308 -3.55 -16.24 18.15
C GLU A 308 -3.73 -16.43 16.64
N LYS A 309 -2.96 -15.72 15.82
CA LYS A 309 -2.94 -15.87 14.35
C LYS A 309 -1.61 -16.43 13.84
N ALA A 310 -0.68 -16.67 14.75
CA ALA A 310 0.66 -17.05 14.42
C ALA A 310 0.72 -18.50 13.90
N THR A 311 1.19 -18.66 12.67
CA THR A 311 1.66 -19.94 12.14
C THR A 311 3.02 -20.30 12.74
N GLU A 312 3.47 -21.54 12.56
CA GLU A 312 4.80 -22.01 12.97
C GLU A 312 5.92 -21.13 12.41
N LEU A 313 5.83 -20.75 11.13
CA LEU A 313 6.76 -19.80 10.50
C LEU A 313 6.77 -18.43 11.17
N SER A 314 5.60 -17.89 11.51
CA SER A 314 5.52 -16.57 12.17
C SER A 314 6.05 -16.58 13.62
N HIS A 315 5.96 -17.72 14.32
CA HIS A 315 6.61 -17.91 15.62
C HIS A 315 8.14 -17.93 15.47
N ILE A 316 8.67 -18.67 14.50
CA ILE A 316 10.10 -18.71 14.20
C ILE A 316 10.62 -17.30 13.87
N LEU A 317 9.90 -16.57 13.01
CA LEU A 317 10.21 -15.18 12.65
C LEU A 317 10.18 -14.24 13.86
N TRP A 318 9.16 -14.34 14.72
CA TRP A 318 9.08 -13.54 15.94
C TRP A 318 10.24 -13.84 16.90
N VAL A 319 10.59 -15.11 17.10
CA VAL A 319 11.74 -15.52 17.92
C VAL A 319 13.04 -14.95 17.35
N ILE A 320 13.26 -15.05 16.04
CA ILE A 320 14.44 -14.45 15.38
C ILE A 320 14.50 -12.94 15.61
N LEU A 321 13.37 -12.23 15.52
CA LEU A 321 13.30 -10.79 15.72
C LEU A 321 13.57 -10.38 17.18
N VAL A 322 12.99 -11.11 18.14
CA VAL A 322 13.21 -10.89 19.57
C VAL A 322 14.67 -11.15 19.93
N LEU A 323 15.27 -12.23 19.42
CA LEU A 323 16.69 -12.56 19.65
C LEU A 323 17.63 -11.51 19.06
N ASN A 324 17.35 -10.99 17.86
CA ASN A 324 18.14 -9.90 17.26
C ASN A 324 18.04 -8.61 18.09
N LYS A 325 16.83 -8.22 18.50
CA LYS A 325 16.62 -7.03 19.33
C LYS A 325 17.29 -7.13 20.70
N LEU A 326 17.18 -8.29 21.36
CA LEU A 326 17.91 -8.58 22.61
C LEU A 326 19.43 -8.55 22.39
N GLY A 327 19.92 -9.06 21.27
CA GLY A 327 21.32 -8.98 20.89
C GLY A 327 21.82 -7.53 20.80
N ASP A 328 21.08 -6.65 20.11
CA ASP A 328 21.41 -5.24 19.96
C ASP A 328 21.37 -4.48 21.29
N GLU A 329 20.37 -4.75 22.14
CA GLU A 329 20.24 -4.16 23.48
C GLU A 329 21.36 -4.63 24.42
N LEU A 330 21.73 -5.92 24.37
CA LEU A 330 22.84 -6.49 25.16
C LEU A 330 24.20 -5.96 24.70
N LEU A 331 24.40 -5.77 23.39
CA LEU A 331 25.60 -5.13 22.84
C LEU A 331 25.68 -3.65 23.25
N ALA A 332 24.58 -2.92 23.13
CA ALA A 332 24.50 -1.52 23.54
C ALA A 332 24.66 -1.33 25.06
N ALA A 333 24.26 -2.32 25.87
CA ALA A 333 24.49 -2.34 27.31
C ALA A 333 25.93 -2.71 27.65
N GLY A 334 26.52 -3.70 26.96
CA GLY A 334 27.91 -4.11 27.13
C GLY A 334 28.94 -3.06 26.69
N ASP A 335 28.60 -2.21 25.72
CA ASP A 335 29.42 -1.07 25.32
C ASP A 335 29.35 0.09 26.33
N ARG A 336 28.28 0.18 27.13
CA ARG A 336 28.12 1.22 28.18
C ARG A 336 28.71 0.81 29.53
N TYR A 337 28.71 -0.47 29.84
CA TYR A 337 29.16 -1.01 31.12
C TYR A 337 30.03 -2.23 30.82
N GLY A 338 31.35 -2.08 30.92
CA GLY A 338 32.33 -3.14 30.62
C GLY A 338 32.34 -4.33 31.58
N GLU A 339 31.19 -4.71 32.15
CA GLU A 339 31.00 -5.87 33.02
C GLU A 339 29.88 -6.75 32.48
N SER A 340 30.02 -8.07 32.65
CA SER A 340 29.08 -9.08 32.18
C SER A 340 27.65 -8.78 32.61
N VAL A 341 26.80 -8.41 31.65
CA VAL A 341 25.35 -8.29 31.91
C VAL A 341 24.75 -9.69 31.84
N THR A 342 24.55 -10.32 32.99
CA THR A 342 23.72 -11.52 33.11
C THR A 342 22.26 -11.08 33.04
N ALA A 343 21.66 -11.11 31.85
CA ALA A 343 20.23 -10.91 31.72
C ALA A 343 19.50 -12.19 32.18
N GLN A 344 18.98 -12.19 33.41
CA GLN A 344 18.00 -13.19 33.82
C GLN A 344 16.65 -12.82 33.21
N TYR A 345 16.25 -13.55 32.19
CA TYR A 345 14.89 -13.47 31.63
C TYR A 345 13.97 -14.35 32.48
N GLU A 346 13.18 -13.75 33.37
CA GLU A 346 12.07 -14.42 34.07
C GLU A 346 10.83 -14.47 33.17
N GLY A 347 10.92 -15.22 32.07
CA GLY A 347 9.75 -15.61 31.30
C GLY A 347 9.30 -16.99 31.74
N GLN A 348 8.14 -17.10 32.38
CA GLN A 348 7.52 -18.39 32.66
C GLN A 348 7.07 -19.04 31.36
N PHE A 349 7.93 -19.85 30.74
CA PHE A 349 7.51 -20.86 29.79
C PHE A 349 6.97 -22.05 30.56
N GLY A 350 5.64 -22.10 30.72
CA GLY A 350 4.96 -23.23 31.34
C GLY A 350 4.87 -24.42 30.38
N ASP A 351 5.76 -25.40 30.55
CA ASP A 351 5.41 -26.81 30.54
C ASP A 351 5.78 -27.36 31.94
N GLN A 352 4.90 -28.17 32.53
CA GLN A 352 4.97 -28.71 33.88
C GLN A 352 6.05 -29.79 34.07
N SER A 353 7.27 -29.54 33.63
CA SER A 353 8.43 -30.32 34.07
C SER A 353 9.59 -29.36 34.36
N GLY A 354 9.64 -28.90 35.60
CA GLY A 354 10.71 -28.05 36.09
C GLY A 354 12.03 -28.78 36.06
N ASP A 355 12.89 -28.38 35.14
CA ASP A 355 14.35 -28.35 35.31
C ASP A 355 14.90 -27.28 34.35
N ALA A 356 15.27 -26.12 34.91
CA ALA A 356 15.93 -25.06 34.16
C ALA A 356 17.42 -25.42 33.97
N MET A 357 17.88 -25.50 32.71
CA MET A 357 19.32 -25.52 32.43
C MET A 357 19.84 -24.09 32.30
N PRO A 358 20.82 -23.64 33.12
CA PRO A 358 21.47 -22.36 32.92
C PRO A 358 22.43 -22.46 31.73
N ILE A 359 22.24 -21.61 30.71
CA ILE A 359 23.23 -21.41 29.65
C ILE A 359 24.10 -20.23 30.07
N GLU A 360 25.30 -20.49 30.56
CA GLU A 360 26.34 -19.47 30.78
C GLU A 360 27.07 -19.16 29.46
N TRP A 361 27.27 -17.88 29.18
CA TRP A 361 28.10 -17.41 28.08
C TRP A 361 29.26 -16.58 28.60
N THR A 362 30.49 -17.04 28.39
CA THR A 362 31.72 -16.28 28.66
C THR A 362 32.31 -15.72 27.37
N LYS A 363 32.72 -14.44 27.41
CA LYS A 363 33.34 -13.72 26.29
C LYS A 363 34.86 -13.91 26.29
N GLU A 364 35.40 -14.65 25.34
CA GLU A 364 36.82 -14.53 24.98
C GLU A 364 36.97 -14.09 23.52
N SER A 365 37.62 -12.93 23.36
CA SER A 365 38.03 -12.25 22.12
C SER A 365 36.94 -11.53 21.30
N GLY A 366 36.88 -10.20 21.43
CA GLY A 366 35.94 -9.32 20.74
C GLY A 366 36.16 -9.18 19.23
N ARG A 367 35.64 -10.12 18.43
CA ARG A 367 35.34 -9.94 17.00
C ARG A 367 34.03 -10.60 16.59
N TRP A 368 33.34 -9.94 15.66
CA TRP A 368 32.21 -10.47 14.91
C TRP A 368 32.68 -11.55 13.92
N LEU A 369 32.07 -12.73 13.95
CA LEU A 369 32.20 -13.74 12.90
C LEU A 369 30.83 -14.37 12.61
N SER A 370 30.39 -14.27 11.35
CA SER A 370 29.37 -15.12 10.76
C SER A 370 29.89 -16.55 10.67
N GLY A 371 29.02 -17.54 10.89
CA GLY A 371 29.36 -18.95 10.91
C GLY A 371 29.96 -19.45 9.59
N ASP A 372 31.20 -19.94 9.67
CA ASP A 372 31.69 -21.25 9.22
C ASP A 372 33.17 -21.17 8.83
N HIS A 373 34.04 -21.31 9.83
CA HIS A 373 35.41 -21.75 9.60
C HIS A 373 35.70 -22.97 10.48
N ARG A 374 35.77 -24.15 9.85
CA ARG A 374 36.43 -25.32 10.43
C ARG A 374 37.93 -25.02 10.53
N PRO A 375 38.58 -25.22 11.69
CA PRO A 375 40.03 -25.29 11.73
C PRO A 375 40.47 -26.64 11.16
N VAL A 376 41.07 -26.62 9.97
CA VAL A 376 41.94 -27.71 9.51
C VAL A 376 43.34 -27.42 10.05
N GLY A 377 43.89 -28.36 10.81
CA GLY A 377 45.32 -28.42 11.11
C GLY A 377 45.66 -28.46 12.59
N GLN A 378 45.65 -29.66 13.16
CA GLN A 378 46.46 -30.00 14.31
C GLN A 378 47.93 -29.71 13.98
N ALA A 379 48.56 -28.75 14.66
CA ALA A 379 49.99 -28.79 14.90
C ALA A 379 50.19 -29.66 16.15
N ARG A 380 50.84 -30.81 15.96
CA ARG A 380 51.38 -31.64 17.02
C ARG A 380 52.51 -30.87 17.70
N ASP A 381 52.41 -30.70 19.02
CA ASP A 381 53.57 -30.64 19.90
C ASP A 381 53.67 -31.98 20.60
N GLN A 382 54.72 -32.76 20.30
CA GLN A 382 55.50 -33.56 21.25
C GLN A 382 56.82 -33.96 20.57
N GLY A 383 57.95 -33.69 21.22
CA GLY A 383 59.24 -34.37 20.98
C GLY A 383 60.37 -33.47 20.56
#